data_AF-A0A416DML6-F1
#
_entry.id   AF-A0A416DML6-F1
#
_cell.length_a   1.000
_cell.length_b   1.000
_cell.length_c   1.000
_cell.angle_alpha   90.00
_cell.angle_beta   90.00
_cell.angle_gamma   90.00
#
_symmetry.space_group_name_H-M   'P 1'
#
loop_
_entity.id
_entity.type
_entity.pdbx_description
1 polymer ?
#
loop_
_entity_poly.entity_id
_entity_poly.type
_entity_poly.pdbx_seq_one_letter_code
_entity_poly.pdbx_strand_id
1 'polypeptide(L)'
;MSADPKSYPSQLEKVKAITDQLEAGIQSLFESEKFKQYLKTLSKFHNYSLNNTLLIAMQKPDATLVAGYTTWKRQFGRQVRKGANGIRILAPAPYKKKIEVDKTDTATGRIVKNPDGTNAKETQEVLMPAFKVVNVFDVSQTDGKPLPTIGVNELTGDVAQYDLFFDALTRACPVPIEFEQIENGARGYFHVVENRIAIQEGMSQVQTVKTAIHEMAHQRIHSIGSSAKANPSETRLTRNHKEVEAESVAFTVCQHYGIDTGDYSFAYVAGWSHGKELPELRASLDKIRTTASEMITEIDSHLADLHREYVWAHLTAADVKHIECIRSEYMPLSRMAEHTFSCEIAGEAMTLKLHLSQHDDGEGFTIHSEGKDIWEAMPESELRRLEPVLISAAELHYWTSEVEQAETIQAVKDVACRFIEDETLGLSREQCQRFWTVINQKEAEFAPPSALADLQAKKAKAEKEKPSKHARNKQKMQEEAR
;
A
#
# COMPACT_ATOMS: atom_id res chain seq x y z
N MET A 1 17.84 -48.99 17.18
CA MET A 1 18.21 -47.81 16.36
C MET A 1 17.94 -46.58 17.20
N SER A 2 18.98 -45.99 17.77
CA SER A 2 18.86 -44.79 18.62
C SER A 2 18.46 -43.61 17.73
N ALA A 3 17.33 -42.97 18.03
CA ALA A 3 16.94 -41.75 17.36
C ALA A 3 17.80 -40.61 17.91
N ASP A 4 18.71 -40.08 17.09
CA ASP A 4 19.49 -38.90 17.46
C ASP A 4 18.56 -37.74 17.82
N PRO A 5 18.82 -37.03 18.95
CA PRO A 5 18.03 -35.87 19.32
C PRO A 5 18.21 -34.78 18.25
N LYS A 6 17.10 -34.34 17.65
CA LYS A 6 17.08 -33.20 16.72
C LYS A 6 17.57 -31.95 17.45
N SER A 7 18.84 -31.61 17.24
CA SER A 7 19.42 -30.34 17.70
C SER A 7 18.84 -29.20 16.85
N TYR A 8 18.10 -28.29 17.48
CA TYR A 8 17.56 -27.11 16.81
C TYR A 8 18.57 -25.97 16.89
N PRO A 9 18.98 -25.35 15.76
CA PRO A 9 19.95 -24.28 15.79
C PRO A 9 19.41 -23.09 16.58
N SER A 10 20.29 -22.52 17.40
CA SER A 10 20.06 -21.31 18.17
C SER A 10 19.73 -20.12 17.25
N GLN A 11 19.14 -19.06 17.82
CA GLN A 11 18.88 -17.83 17.05
C GLN A 11 20.17 -17.23 16.48
N LEU A 12 21.27 -17.31 17.23
CA LEU A 12 22.56 -16.80 16.80
C LEU A 12 23.09 -17.56 15.58
N GLU A 13 23.01 -18.90 15.59
CA GLU A 13 23.44 -19.73 14.46
C GLU A 13 22.57 -19.50 13.23
N LYS A 14 21.26 -19.30 13.41
CA LYS A 14 20.35 -18.96 12.31
C LYS A 14 20.69 -17.61 11.69
N VAL A 15 20.95 -16.60 12.51
CA VAL A 15 21.38 -15.28 12.03
C VAL A 15 22.69 -15.39 11.28
N LYS A 16 23.70 -16.09 11.83
CA LYS A 16 24.98 -16.31 11.18
C LYS A 16 24.81 -16.97 9.80
N ALA A 17 24.06 -18.06 9.71
CA ALA A 17 23.83 -18.75 8.44
C ALA A 17 23.15 -17.85 7.38
N ILE A 18 22.23 -16.99 7.78
CA ILE A 18 21.60 -16.02 6.87
C ILE A 18 22.59 -14.92 6.45
N THR A 19 23.45 -14.46 7.34
CA THR A 19 24.52 -13.49 7.02
C THR A 19 25.55 -14.09 6.06
N ASP A 20 25.99 -15.32 6.27
CA ASP A 20 26.91 -16.02 5.37
C ASP A 20 26.26 -16.22 3.98
N GLN A 21 24.96 -16.57 3.94
CA GLN A 21 24.19 -16.67 2.70
C GLN A 21 24.07 -15.31 1.98
N LEU A 22 23.90 -14.22 2.73
CA LEU A 22 23.87 -12.86 2.17
C LEU A 22 25.19 -12.49 1.52
N GLU A 23 26.32 -12.79 2.17
CA GLU A 23 27.67 -12.51 1.65
C GLU A 23 27.94 -13.24 0.34
N ALA A 24 27.67 -14.54 0.30
CA ALA A 24 27.78 -15.34 -0.92
C ALA A 24 26.81 -14.86 -2.01
N GLY A 25 25.58 -14.50 -1.61
CA GLY A 25 24.55 -13.97 -2.50
C GLY A 25 25.00 -12.72 -3.23
N ILE A 26 25.53 -11.73 -2.50
CA ILE A 26 26.01 -10.46 -3.07
C ILE A 26 27.13 -10.69 -4.08
N GLN A 27 28.08 -11.57 -3.77
CA GLN A 27 29.18 -11.85 -4.69
C GLN A 27 28.69 -12.49 -6.00
N SER A 28 27.74 -13.43 -5.91
CA SER A 28 27.16 -14.10 -7.08
C SER A 28 26.14 -13.24 -7.84
N LEU A 29 25.60 -12.20 -7.20
CA LEU A 29 24.51 -11.38 -7.74
C LEU A 29 24.89 -10.69 -9.05
N PHE A 30 26.15 -10.31 -9.21
CA PHE A 30 26.62 -9.56 -10.37
C PHE A 30 26.82 -10.42 -11.63
N GLU A 31 26.43 -11.69 -11.58
CA GLU A 31 26.09 -12.43 -12.79
C GLU A 31 24.86 -11.77 -13.44
N SER A 32 24.94 -11.43 -14.73
CA SER A 32 23.94 -10.59 -15.42
C SER A 32 22.49 -11.02 -15.19
N GLU A 33 22.20 -12.32 -15.27
CA GLU A 33 20.85 -12.85 -15.09
C GLU A 33 20.37 -12.75 -13.64
N LYS A 34 21.24 -13.03 -12.67
CA LYS A 34 20.91 -12.89 -11.24
C LYS A 34 20.71 -11.42 -10.86
N PHE A 35 21.51 -10.52 -11.44
CA PHE A 35 21.37 -9.09 -11.22
C PHE A 35 20.04 -8.57 -11.76
N LYS A 36 19.68 -8.95 -12.99
CA LYS A 36 18.38 -8.64 -13.59
C LYS A 36 17.24 -9.16 -12.73
N GLN A 37 17.34 -10.41 -12.26
CA GLN A 37 16.36 -11.00 -11.36
C GLN A 37 16.26 -10.25 -10.02
N TYR A 38 17.39 -9.80 -9.46
CA TYR A 38 17.40 -8.98 -8.26
C TYR A 38 16.72 -7.63 -8.46
N LEU A 39 17.01 -6.91 -9.54
CA LEU A 39 16.35 -5.63 -9.82
C LEU A 39 14.85 -5.81 -10.07
N LYS A 40 14.45 -6.90 -10.73
CA LYS A 40 13.03 -7.27 -10.89
C LYS A 40 12.37 -7.63 -9.56
N THR A 41 13.11 -8.18 -8.60
CA THR A 41 12.58 -8.39 -7.25
C THR A 41 12.53 -7.07 -6.47
N LEU A 42 13.55 -6.23 -6.60
CA LEU A 42 13.63 -4.91 -5.97
C LEU A 42 12.46 -4.01 -6.38
N SER A 43 12.06 -4.01 -7.66
CA SER A 43 10.92 -3.22 -8.14
C SER A 43 9.60 -3.57 -7.44
N LYS A 44 9.49 -4.79 -6.91
CA LYS A 44 8.31 -5.26 -6.15
C LYS A 44 8.39 -4.92 -4.66
N PHE A 45 9.58 -4.64 -4.14
CA PHE A 45 9.85 -4.47 -2.71
C PHE A 45 10.61 -3.17 -2.41
N HIS A 46 10.16 -2.05 -2.96
CA HIS A 46 10.86 -0.78 -2.84
C HIS A 46 11.09 -0.31 -1.38
N ASN A 47 10.30 -0.77 -0.40
CA ASN A 47 10.45 -0.41 1.02
C ASN A 47 11.22 -1.43 1.89
N TYR A 48 11.81 -2.48 1.30
CA TYR A 48 12.60 -3.47 2.06
C TYR A 48 14.09 -3.14 2.07
N SER A 49 14.80 -3.51 3.15
CA SER A 49 16.26 -3.41 3.20
C SER A 49 16.92 -4.23 2.10
N LEU A 50 18.16 -3.87 1.71
CA LEU A 50 18.92 -4.57 0.67
C LEU A 50 19.03 -6.06 1.00
N ASN A 51 19.42 -6.34 2.24
CA ASN A 51 19.57 -7.70 2.74
C ASN A 51 18.26 -8.48 2.66
N ASN A 52 17.13 -7.89 3.08
CA ASN A 52 15.86 -8.60 3.03
C ASN A 52 15.35 -8.78 1.59
N THR A 53 15.53 -7.78 0.72
CA THR A 53 15.19 -7.88 -0.71
C THR A 53 15.99 -8.98 -1.39
N LEU A 54 17.30 -9.05 -1.14
CA LEU A 54 18.16 -10.11 -1.67
C LEU A 54 17.77 -11.49 -1.12
N LEU A 55 17.51 -11.60 0.19
CA LEU A 55 17.05 -12.85 0.80
C LEU A 55 15.72 -13.33 0.22
N ILE A 56 14.79 -12.41 -0.04
CA ILE A 56 13.52 -12.73 -0.69
C ILE A 56 13.79 -13.20 -2.12
N ALA A 57 14.60 -12.47 -2.90
CA ALA A 57 14.95 -12.83 -4.27
C ALA A 57 15.57 -14.22 -4.37
N MET A 58 16.50 -14.57 -3.46
CA MET A 58 17.15 -15.89 -3.44
C MET A 58 16.22 -17.04 -3.06
N GLN A 59 15.18 -16.79 -2.26
CA GLN A 59 14.27 -17.83 -1.77
C GLN A 59 13.00 -17.95 -2.60
N LYS A 60 12.50 -16.85 -3.15
CA LYS A 60 11.27 -16.75 -3.95
C LYS A 60 11.36 -15.55 -4.93
N PRO A 61 12.01 -15.72 -6.09
CA PRO A 61 12.20 -14.64 -7.08
C PRO A 61 10.90 -14.06 -7.66
N ASP A 62 9.84 -14.88 -7.68
CA ASP A 62 8.50 -14.53 -8.16
C ASP A 62 7.64 -13.85 -7.09
N ALA A 63 8.12 -13.67 -5.85
CA ALA A 63 7.38 -12.97 -4.80
C ALA A 63 7.03 -11.54 -5.21
N THR A 64 5.88 -11.04 -4.77
CA THR A 64 5.29 -9.73 -5.12
C THR A 64 4.91 -8.93 -3.89
N LEU A 65 4.09 -9.50 -3.01
CA LEU A 65 3.66 -8.86 -1.77
C LEU A 65 3.95 -9.80 -0.62
N VAL A 66 4.81 -9.38 0.31
CA VAL A 66 5.32 -10.24 1.37
C VAL A 66 4.96 -9.64 2.72
N ALA A 67 4.37 -10.45 3.59
CA ALA A 67 4.06 -10.04 4.97
C ALA A 67 4.18 -11.21 5.95
N GLY A 68 4.25 -10.89 7.24
CA GLY A 68 4.23 -11.88 8.30
C GLY A 68 2.87 -12.60 8.37
N TYR A 69 2.87 -13.84 8.86
CA TYR A 69 1.64 -14.65 8.99
C TYR A 69 0.51 -13.91 9.73
N THR A 70 0.84 -13.29 10.87
CA THR A 70 -0.13 -12.54 11.68
C THR A 70 -0.64 -11.30 10.96
N THR A 71 0.21 -10.64 10.16
CA THR A 71 -0.15 -9.48 9.35
C THR A 71 -1.17 -9.86 8.30
N TRP A 72 -0.94 -10.95 7.54
CA TRP A 72 -1.91 -11.49 6.58
C TRP A 72 -3.27 -11.76 7.24
N LYS A 73 -3.26 -12.42 8.40
CA LYS A 73 -4.49 -12.78 9.10
C LYS A 73 -5.24 -11.59 9.68
N ARG A 74 -4.54 -10.69 10.37
CA ARG A 74 -5.18 -9.62 11.16
C ARG A 74 -5.47 -8.35 10.36
N GLN A 75 -4.55 -7.96 9.47
CA GLN A 75 -4.67 -6.68 8.75
C GLN A 75 -5.33 -6.87 7.39
N PHE A 76 -5.03 -7.97 6.69
CA PHE A 76 -5.51 -8.20 5.33
C PHE A 76 -6.66 -9.20 5.23
N GLY A 77 -7.05 -9.85 6.32
CA GLY A 77 -8.13 -10.86 6.31
C GLY A 77 -7.82 -12.05 5.40
N ARG A 78 -6.53 -12.40 5.23
CA ARG A 78 -6.05 -13.51 4.42
C ARG A 78 -5.35 -14.56 5.28
N GLN A 79 -5.47 -15.82 4.90
CA GLN A 79 -4.91 -16.95 5.61
C GLN A 79 -3.82 -17.61 4.76
N VAL A 80 -2.62 -17.77 5.32
CA VAL A 80 -1.54 -18.51 4.67
C VAL A 80 -1.96 -19.98 4.52
N ARG A 81 -1.76 -20.54 3.32
CA ARG A 81 -2.09 -21.93 2.98
C ARG A 81 -1.32 -22.91 3.86
N LYS A 82 -1.99 -24.00 4.25
CA LYS A 82 -1.35 -25.08 5.02
C LYS A 82 -0.23 -25.71 4.17
N GLY A 83 0.99 -25.75 4.72
CA GLY A 83 2.16 -26.29 4.03
C GLY A 83 2.93 -25.28 3.16
N ALA A 84 2.55 -24.00 3.14
CA ALA A 84 3.32 -22.97 2.46
C ALA A 84 4.72 -22.80 3.07
N ASN A 85 5.74 -22.74 2.21
CA ASN A 85 7.12 -22.51 2.63
C ASN A 85 7.34 -21.04 3.01
N GLY A 86 7.83 -20.78 4.23
CA GLY A 86 8.14 -19.43 4.69
C GLY A 86 9.43 -18.89 4.10
N ILE A 87 9.45 -17.60 3.76
CA ILE A 87 10.62 -16.85 3.32
C ILE A 87 11.31 -16.28 4.57
N ARG A 88 12.59 -16.60 4.77
CA ARG A 88 13.34 -16.15 5.96
C ARG A 88 13.89 -14.74 5.74
N ILE A 89 13.59 -13.82 6.66
CA ILE A 89 14.14 -12.45 6.67
C ILE A 89 14.73 -12.11 8.04
N LEU A 90 15.55 -11.06 8.07
CA LEU A 90 16.10 -10.49 9.31
C LEU A 90 15.15 -9.40 9.83
N ALA A 91 14.70 -9.54 11.08
CA ALA A 91 13.88 -8.54 11.76
C ALA A 91 14.59 -8.00 13.01
N PRO A 92 14.49 -6.69 13.30
CA PRO A 92 15.05 -6.12 14.51
C PRO A 92 14.37 -6.71 15.75
N ALA A 93 15.17 -7.06 16.74
CA ALA A 93 14.77 -7.56 18.04
C ALA A 93 15.72 -7.01 19.11
N PRO A 94 15.77 -5.68 19.29
CA PRO A 94 16.67 -5.06 20.25
C PRO A 94 16.36 -5.52 21.67
N TYR A 95 17.39 -5.64 22.50
CA TYR A 95 17.26 -6.00 23.90
C TYR A 95 17.99 -5.01 24.80
N LYS A 96 17.47 -4.78 26.00
CA LYS A 96 18.11 -3.91 26.99
C LYS A 96 19.26 -4.64 27.66
N LYS A 97 20.43 -4.01 27.73
CA LYS A 97 21.59 -4.50 28.47
C LYS A 97 22.05 -3.44 29.47
N LYS A 98 22.26 -3.84 30.71
CA LYS A 98 22.91 -3.00 31.72
C LYS A 98 24.42 -3.07 31.49
N ILE A 99 25.03 -1.92 31.22
CA ILE A 99 26.48 -1.79 31.11
C ILE A 99 26.97 -0.84 32.21
N GLU A 100 28.13 -1.16 32.80
CA GLU A 100 28.80 -0.22 33.67
C GLU A 100 29.61 0.75 32.82
N VAL A 101 29.31 2.04 32.93
CA VAL A 101 30.06 3.13 32.28
C VAL A 101 30.69 4.01 33.34
N ASP A 102 31.82 4.63 33.01
CA ASP A 102 32.48 5.57 33.90
C ASP A 102 31.56 6.77 34.15
N LYS A 103 31.25 7.02 35.42
CA LYS A 103 30.40 8.11 35.87
C LYS A 103 31.11 9.42 35.55
N THR A 104 30.46 10.26 34.74
CA THR A 104 31.01 11.55 34.31
C THR A 104 30.29 12.67 35.04
N ASP A 105 31.04 13.64 35.56
CA ASP A 105 30.50 14.83 36.19
C ASP A 105 29.85 15.74 35.13
N THR A 106 28.54 16.00 35.28
CA THR A 106 27.72 16.72 34.30
C THR A 106 28.10 18.18 34.10
N ALA A 107 28.84 18.79 35.02
CA ALA A 107 29.27 20.19 34.92
C ALA A 107 30.67 20.34 34.31
N THR A 108 31.52 19.32 34.42
CA THR A 108 32.95 19.41 34.04
C THR A 108 33.37 18.42 32.96
N GLY A 109 32.55 17.42 32.63
CA GLY A 109 32.85 16.39 31.63
C GLY A 109 33.99 15.44 32.05
N ARG A 110 34.40 15.45 33.32
CA ARG A 110 35.49 14.60 33.83
C ARG A 110 34.94 13.36 34.52
N ILE A 111 35.69 12.26 34.41
CA ILE A 111 35.36 11.00 35.09
C ILE A 111 35.47 11.21 36.60
N VAL A 112 34.37 10.93 37.31
CA VAL A 112 34.31 10.94 38.77
C VAL A 112 35.16 9.79 39.28
N LYS A 113 36.07 10.05 40.21
CA LYS A 113 36.89 9.01 40.85
C LYS A 113 36.39 8.71 42.25
N ASN A 114 36.44 7.44 42.63
CA ASN A 114 36.19 6.97 43.98
C ASN A 114 37.35 7.36 44.92
N PRO A 115 37.12 7.34 46.25
CA PRO A 115 38.17 7.64 47.24
C PRO A 115 39.41 6.73 47.17
N ASP A 116 39.27 5.55 46.57
CA ASP A 116 40.35 4.57 46.34
C ASP A 116 41.16 4.83 45.04
N GLY A 117 40.84 5.90 44.31
CA GLY A 117 41.50 6.29 43.06
C GLY A 117 40.98 5.61 41.80
N THR A 118 40.01 4.69 41.91
CA THR A 118 39.35 4.03 40.77
C THR A 118 38.28 4.93 40.15
N ASN A 119 37.92 4.69 38.88
CA ASN A 119 36.81 5.42 38.26
C ASN A 119 35.49 4.97 38.89
N ALA A 120 34.68 5.93 39.34
CA ALA A 120 33.32 5.66 39.79
C ALA A 120 32.51 5.16 38.59
N LYS A 121 31.82 4.03 38.74
CA LYS A 121 31.02 3.44 37.66
C LYS A 121 29.53 3.68 37.94
N GLU A 122 28.77 3.91 36.88
CA GLU A 122 27.31 3.98 36.90
C GLU A 122 26.73 2.91 35.97
N THR A 123 25.64 2.28 36.41
CA THR A 123 24.93 1.32 35.56
C THR A 123 24.01 2.06 34.60
N GLN A 124 24.33 2.03 33.32
CA GLN A 124 23.47 2.58 32.27
C GLN A 124 22.74 1.44 31.54
N GLU A 125 21.42 1.58 31.37
CA GLU A 125 20.66 0.71 30.47
C GLU A 125 20.82 1.19 29.03
N VAL A 126 21.49 0.39 28.19
CA VAL A 126 21.66 0.66 26.77
C VAL A 126 20.86 -0.36 25.95
N LEU A 127 20.17 0.13 24.92
CA LEU A 127 19.45 -0.70 23.97
C LEU A 127 20.44 -1.28 22.97
N MET A 128 20.66 -2.59 23.04
CA MET A 128 21.55 -3.30 22.10
C MET A 128 20.77 -3.61 20.81
N PRO A 129 21.25 -3.14 19.64
CA PRO A 129 20.70 -3.58 18.36
C PRO A 129 20.95 -5.08 18.21
N ALA A 130 19.88 -5.82 17.94
CA ALA A 130 19.96 -7.24 17.65
C ALA A 130 18.92 -7.62 16.60
N PHE A 131 19.16 -8.72 15.92
CA PHE A 131 18.27 -9.24 14.88
C PHE A 131 17.89 -10.67 15.20
N LYS A 132 16.70 -11.05 14.77
CA LYS A 132 16.21 -12.44 14.80
C LYS A 132 15.73 -12.84 13.42
N VAL A 133 15.78 -14.13 13.13
CA VAL A 133 15.21 -14.68 11.89
C VAL A 133 13.71 -14.86 12.07
N VAL A 134 12.93 -14.31 11.14
CA VAL A 134 11.47 -14.47 11.09
C VAL A 134 11.03 -14.99 9.72
N ASN A 135 9.86 -15.63 9.68
CA ASN A 135 9.25 -16.11 8.44
C ASN A 135 8.16 -15.15 7.97
N VAL A 136 8.23 -14.79 6.70
CA VAL A 136 7.20 -14.05 5.96
C VAL A 136 6.70 -14.89 4.78
N PHE A 137 5.57 -14.51 4.22
CA PHE A 137 4.87 -15.26 3.18
C PHE A 137 4.43 -14.31 2.07
N ASP A 138 4.51 -14.78 0.83
CA ASP A 138 4.01 -14.05 -0.32
C ASP A 138 2.48 -14.16 -0.47
N VAL A 139 1.83 -13.17 -1.08
CA VAL A 139 0.39 -13.15 -1.34
C VAL A 139 -0.10 -14.38 -2.10
N SER A 140 0.68 -14.92 -3.06
CA SER A 140 0.35 -16.15 -3.81
C SER A 140 0.23 -17.38 -2.91
N GLN A 141 0.74 -17.30 -1.68
CA GLN A 141 0.68 -18.35 -0.67
C GLN A 141 -0.50 -18.17 0.30
N THR A 142 -1.40 -17.23 0.04
CA THR A 142 -2.52 -16.87 0.92
C THR A 142 -3.87 -16.93 0.20
N ASP A 143 -4.92 -17.32 0.92
CA ASP A 143 -6.31 -17.28 0.47
C ASP A 143 -7.13 -16.33 1.36
N GLY A 144 -8.09 -15.60 0.78
CA GLY A 144 -8.95 -14.68 1.54
C GLY A 144 -9.37 -13.46 0.73
N LYS A 145 -9.71 -12.38 1.44
CA LYS A 145 -10.21 -11.12 0.86
C LYS A 145 -9.27 -10.60 -0.24
N PRO A 146 -9.76 -10.28 -1.45
CA PRO A 146 -8.91 -9.67 -2.48
C PRO A 146 -8.24 -8.41 -1.93
N LEU A 147 -6.96 -8.23 -2.25
CA LEU A 147 -6.22 -7.05 -1.81
C LEU A 147 -6.62 -5.85 -2.66
N PRO A 148 -6.67 -4.63 -2.08
CA PRO A 148 -6.76 -3.41 -2.86
C PRO A 148 -5.58 -3.37 -3.82
N THR A 149 -5.88 -3.27 -5.11
CA THR A 149 -4.86 -2.97 -6.13
C THR A 149 -4.79 -1.46 -6.20
N ILE A 150 -3.68 -0.87 -5.78
CA ILE A 150 -3.34 0.49 -6.19
C ILE A 150 -3.12 0.35 -7.70
N GLY A 151 -4.05 0.88 -8.47
CA GLY A 151 -4.12 0.70 -9.91
C GLY A 151 -2.93 1.36 -10.58
N VAL A 152 -1.84 0.62 -10.72
CA VAL A 152 -0.89 0.82 -11.79
C VAL A 152 -1.11 -0.36 -12.72
N ASN A 153 -2.10 -0.19 -13.60
CA ASN A 153 -2.19 -1.04 -14.78
C ASN A 153 -0.81 -1.02 -15.42
N GLU A 154 -0.28 -2.20 -15.75
CA GLU A 154 0.95 -2.33 -16.51
C GLU A 154 0.88 -1.32 -17.67
N LEU A 155 1.87 -0.43 -17.77
CA LEU A 155 2.00 0.49 -18.90
C LEU A 155 2.41 -0.33 -20.13
N THR A 156 1.50 -1.18 -20.58
CA THR A 156 1.60 -1.93 -21.83
C THR A 156 1.35 -0.94 -22.95
N GLY A 157 2.26 -0.94 -23.93
CA GLY A 157 2.38 0.11 -24.94
C GLY A 157 1.12 0.27 -25.79
N ASP A 158 0.23 1.14 -25.34
CA ASP A 158 -0.29 2.33 -26.01
C ASP A 158 -0.86 3.15 -24.85
N VAL A 159 -0.14 4.22 -24.48
CA VAL A 159 -0.10 4.64 -23.09
C VAL A 159 -1.31 5.54 -22.79
N ALA A 160 -2.44 4.91 -22.46
CA ALA A 160 -3.70 5.56 -22.09
C ALA A 160 -3.60 6.53 -20.90
N GLN A 161 -2.42 6.61 -20.27
CA GLN A 161 -2.09 7.50 -19.17
C GLN A 161 -0.69 8.13 -19.35
N TYR A 162 -0.19 8.25 -20.58
CA TYR A 162 1.18 8.71 -20.85
C TYR A 162 1.42 10.07 -20.27
N ASP A 163 0.52 10.99 -20.60
CA ASP A 163 0.66 12.39 -20.23
C ASP A 163 0.59 12.51 -18.71
N LEU A 164 -0.33 11.79 -18.06
CA LEU A 164 -0.44 11.75 -16.61
C LEU A 164 0.83 11.16 -15.95
N PHE A 165 1.39 10.09 -16.51
CA PHE A 165 2.62 9.49 -16.00
C PHE A 165 3.84 10.37 -16.22
N PHE A 166 3.97 10.99 -17.40
CA PHE A 166 5.06 11.88 -17.72
C PHE A 166 4.97 13.20 -16.94
N ASP A 167 3.77 13.68 -16.67
CA ASP A 167 3.53 14.79 -15.74
C ASP A 167 3.95 14.42 -14.32
N ALA A 168 3.65 13.19 -13.86
CA ALA A 168 4.12 12.72 -12.56
C ALA A 168 5.65 12.63 -12.51
N LEU A 169 6.31 12.13 -13.57
CA LEU A 169 7.77 12.14 -13.69
C LEU A 169 8.34 13.56 -13.63
N THR A 170 7.71 14.50 -14.34
CA THR A 170 8.13 15.91 -14.38
C THR A 170 7.97 16.56 -13.00
N ARG A 171 6.85 16.31 -12.30
CA ARG A 171 6.60 16.79 -10.93
C ARG A 171 7.58 16.16 -9.91
N ALA A 172 7.93 14.88 -10.09
CA ALA A 172 8.93 14.17 -9.27
C ALA A 172 10.38 14.57 -9.58
N CYS A 173 10.62 15.26 -10.71
CA CYS A 173 11.94 15.66 -11.11
C CYS A 173 12.35 16.96 -10.40
N PRO A 174 13.48 16.99 -9.68
CA PRO A 174 13.94 18.21 -9.01
C PRO A 174 14.51 19.25 -10.00
N VAL A 175 14.60 18.92 -11.30
CA VAL A 175 15.12 19.78 -12.36
C VAL A 175 14.18 19.80 -13.56
N PRO A 176 14.19 20.86 -14.38
CA PRO A 176 13.40 20.89 -15.60
C PRO A 176 13.76 19.75 -16.55
N ILE A 177 12.74 19.15 -17.18
CA ILE A 177 12.89 18.20 -18.29
C ILE A 177 12.48 18.93 -19.56
N GLU A 178 13.38 18.97 -20.53
CA GLU A 178 13.19 19.66 -21.82
C GLU A 178 13.41 18.71 -22.99
N PHE A 179 12.71 18.96 -24.08
CA PHE A 179 12.88 18.25 -25.33
C PHE A 179 13.69 19.09 -26.31
N GLU A 180 14.70 18.49 -26.93
CA GLU A 180 15.53 19.13 -27.94
C GLU A 180 16.03 18.12 -28.99
N GLN A 181 16.57 18.63 -30.10
CA GLN A 181 17.27 17.80 -31.09
C GLN A 181 18.72 17.59 -30.67
N ILE A 182 19.11 16.33 -30.45
CA ILE A 182 20.44 15.92 -29.99
C ILE A 182 21.20 15.26 -31.14
N GLU A 183 22.12 15.99 -31.76
CA GLU A 183 22.80 15.57 -33.00
C GLU A 183 23.83 14.44 -32.83
N ASN A 184 24.28 14.17 -31.60
CA ASN A 184 25.35 13.21 -31.31
C ASN A 184 24.87 11.75 -31.17
N GLY A 185 23.57 11.49 -31.39
CA GLY A 185 22.95 10.16 -31.29
C GLY A 185 22.63 9.70 -29.86
N ALA A 186 22.87 10.54 -28.84
CA ALA A 186 22.38 10.29 -27.49
C ALA A 186 20.85 10.46 -27.44
N ARG A 187 20.20 9.72 -26.55
CA ARG A 187 18.75 9.78 -26.35
C ARG A 187 18.34 10.85 -25.34
N GLY A 188 19.27 11.25 -24.49
CA GLY A 188 19.09 12.28 -23.48
C GLY A 188 20.39 12.47 -22.70
N TYR A 189 20.45 13.53 -21.88
CA TYR A 189 21.54 13.78 -20.95
C TYR A 189 21.12 14.71 -19.82
N PHE A 190 21.70 14.52 -18.63
CA PHE A 190 21.63 15.50 -17.54
C PHE A 190 22.74 16.56 -17.66
N HIS A 191 22.34 17.82 -17.86
CA HIS A 191 23.27 18.95 -17.95
C HIS A 191 23.60 19.52 -16.57
N VAL A 192 24.77 19.18 -16.02
CA VAL A 192 25.15 19.50 -14.63
C VAL A 192 25.23 21.01 -14.34
N VAL A 193 25.68 21.83 -15.30
CA VAL A 193 25.86 23.29 -15.08
C VAL A 193 24.52 24.03 -15.14
N GLU A 194 23.73 23.80 -16.18
CA GLU A 194 22.37 24.36 -16.35
C GLU A 194 21.33 23.71 -15.43
N ASN A 195 21.69 22.58 -14.80
CA ASN A 195 20.84 21.83 -13.88
C ASN A 195 19.47 21.50 -14.49
N ARG A 196 19.48 20.90 -15.69
CA ARG A 196 18.31 20.44 -16.45
C ARG A 196 18.55 19.07 -17.09
N ILE A 197 17.48 18.38 -17.47
CA ILE A 197 17.52 17.15 -18.26
C ILE A 197 17.06 17.46 -19.68
N ALA A 198 17.87 17.10 -20.67
CA ALA A 198 17.53 17.17 -22.08
C ALA A 198 17.16 15.78 -22.60
N ILE A 199 16.08 15.69 -23.37
CA ILE A 199 15.60 14.44 -23.99
C ILE A 199 15.45 14.65 -25.50
N GLN A 200 15.88 13.65 -26.28
CA GLN A 200 15.75 13.67 -27.73
C GLN A 200 14.27 13.70 -28.15
N GLU A 201 13.93 14.67 -29.00
CA GLU A 201 12.62 14.77 -29.64
C GLU A 201 12.33 13.59 -30.59
N GLY A 202 11.04 13.23 -30.69
CA GLY A 202 10.55 12.24 -31.67
C GLY A 202 10.78 10.77 -31.29
N MET A 203 11.20 10.48 -30.05
CA MET A 203 11.29 9.12 -29.54
C MET A 203 9.91 8.52 -29.20
N SER A 204 9.82 7.18 -29.16
CA SER A 204 8.61 6.51 -28.68
C SER A 204 8.37 6.80 -27.19
N GLN A 205 7.11 6.79 -26.76
CA GLN A 205 6.71 7.04 -25.37
C GLN A 205 7.49 6.19 -24.35
N VAL A 206 7.64 4.89 -24.60
CA VAL A 206 8.42 3.97 -23.75
C VAL A 206 9.89 4.37 -23.68
N GLN A 207 10.49 4.76 -24.81
CA GLN A 207 11.88 5.18 -24.84
C GLN A 207 12.08 6.52 -24.14
N THR A 208 11.16 7.46 -24.31
CA THR A 208 11.15 8.76 -23.65
C THR A 208 11.08 8.61 -22.13
N VAL A 209 10.15 7.80 -21.63
CA VAL A 209 10.02 7.50 -20.19
C VAL A 209 11.29 6.85 -19.65
N LYS A 210 11.80 5.81 -20.31
CA LYS A 210 13.04 5.15 -19.89
C LYS A 210 14.19 6.15 -19.80
N THR A 211 14.37 6.97 -20.84
CA THR A 211 15.43 7.97 -20.89
C THR A 211 15.26 9.02 -19.79
N ALA A 212 14.06 9.54 -19.58
CA ALA A 212 13.78 10.50 -18.50
C ALA A 212 14.19 9.93 -17.13
N ILE A 213 13.75 8.71 -16.81
CA ILE A 213 14.06 8.04 -15.54
C ILE A 213 15.58 7.78 -15.41
N HIS A 214 16.27 7.42 -16.50
CA HIS A 214 17.72 7.25 -16.51
C HIS A 214 18.45 8.55 -16.18
N GLU A 215 18.11 9.65 -16.84
CA GLU A 215 18.73 10.96 -16.57
C GLU A 215 18.36 11.50 -15.18
N MET A 216 17.15 11.23 -14.69
CA MET A 216 16.76 11.50 -13.30
C MET A 216 17.63 10.73 -12.31
N ALA A 217 17.95 9.47 -12.59
CA ALA A 217 18.84 8.68 -11.75
C ALA A 217 20.26 9.27 -11.72
N HIS A 218 20.78 9.74 -12.86
CA HIS A 218 22.04 10.49 -12.89
C HIS A 218 21.98 11.77 -12.05
N GLN A 219 20.89 12.54 -12.18
CA GLN A 219 20.70 13.75 -11.39
C GLN A 219 20.68 13.45 -9.87
N ARG A 220 19.99 12.40 -9.44
CA ARG A 220 19.88 12.07 -8.00
C ARG A 220 21.18 11.53 -7.41
N ILE A 221 21.82 10.60 -8.12
CA ILE A 221 22.99 9.87 -7.58
C ILE A 221 24.29 10.66 -7.82
N HIS A 222 24.40 11.40 -8.93
CA HIS A 222 25.67 11.92 -9.43
C HIS A 222 25.75 13.45 -9.56
N SER A 223 24.74 14.21 -9.10
CA SER A 223 24.80 15.67 -9.07
C SER A 223 25.82 16.21 -8.05
N ILE A 224 26.35 17.41 -8.32
CA ILE A 224 27.44 18.03 -7.55
C ILE A 224 27.06 18.25 -6.07
N GLY A 225 25.78 18.52 -5.76
CA GLY A 225 25.27 18.70 -4.40
C GLY A 225 25.36 17.44 -3.53
N SER A 226 25.18 16.26 -4.12
CA SER A 226 25.34 14.97 -3.44
C SER A 226 26.82 14.65 -3.16
N SER A 227 27.73 15.14 -4.00
CA SER A 227 29.18 14.97 -3.86
C SER A 227 29.82 15.97 -2.88
N ALA A 228 29.13 17.05 -2.47
CA ALA A 228 29.64 18.03 -1.51
C ALA A 228 29.56 17.57 -0.04
N LYS A 229 28.78 16.51 0.25
CA LYS A 229 28.78 15.79 1.54
C LYS A 229 29.73 14.59 1.56
N ALA A 230 30.40 14.28 0.44
CA ALA A 230 31.35 13.20 0.36
C ALA A 230 32.68 13.58 1.00
N ASN A 231 33.21 12.69 1.83
CA ASN A 231 34.58 12.79 2.34
C ASN A 231 35.57 12.93 1.16
N PRO A 232 36.66 13.72 1.30
CA PRO A 232 37.73 13.84 0.29
C PRO A 232 38.41 12.52 -0.11
N SER A 233 38.07 11.42 0.56
CA SER A 233 38.55 10.06 0.29
C SER A 233 37.64 9.24 -0.65
N GLU A 234 36.52 9.79 -1.14
CA GLU A 234 35.71 9.06 -2.13
C GLU A 234 36.45 8.97 -3.47
N THR A 235 36.87 7.75 -3.80
CA THR A 235 37.41 7.37 -5.10
C THR A 235 36.47 7.88 -6.20
N ARG A 236 36.99 8.73 -7.09
CA ARG A 236 36.23 9.29 -8.21
C ARG A 236 35.66 8.13 -9.04
N LEU A 237 34.34 7.91 -8.96
CA LEU A 237 33.70 6.78 -9.64
C LEU A 237 33.95 6.86 -11.15
N THR A 238 34.24 5.71 -11.77
CA THR A 238 34.38 5.62 -13.22
C THR A 238 33.05 5.91 -13.90
N ARG A 239 33.08 6.40 -15.15
CA ARG A 239 31.85 6.62 -15.95
C ARG A 239 31.00 5.37 -16.00
N ASN A 240 31.59 4.21 -16.29
CA ASN A 240 30.89 2.93 -16.32
C ASN A 240 30.21 2.58 -15.00
N HIS A 241 30.78 2.99 -13.85
CA HIS A 241 30.12 2.79 -12.57
C HIS A 241 28.84 3.61 -12.46
N LYS A 242 28.91 4.89 -12.86
CA LYS A 242 27.75 5.79 -12.84
C LYS A 242 26.63 5.30 -13.75
N GLU A 243 26.97 4.86 -14.96
CA GLU A 243 26.00 4.32 -15.93
C GLU A 243 25.32 3.04 -15.41
N VAL A 244 26.07 2.14 -14.77
CA VAL A 244 25.48 0.92 -14.20
C VAL A 244 24.50 1.25 -13.07
N GLU A 245 24.83 2.19 -12.18
CA GLU A 245 23.91 2.63 -11.13
C GLU A 245 22.64 3.27 -11.71
N ALA A 246 22.80 4.22 -12.65
CA ALA A 246 21.68 4.92 -13.27
C ALA A 246 20.77 3.96 -14.08
N GLU A 247 21.36 3.08 -14.89
CA GLU A 247 20.60 2.10 -15.68
C GLU A 247 19.90 1.07 -14.77
N SER A 248 20.52 0.68 -13.64
CA SER A 248 19.90 -0.23 -12.67
C SER A 248 18.69 0.40 -11.97
N VAL A 249 18.78 1.67 -11.61
CA VAL A 249 17.64 2.43 -11.08
C VAL A 249 16.56 2.56 -12.14
N ALA A 250 16.92 2.97 -13.35
CA ALA A 250 15.96 3.12 -14.45
C ALA A 250 15.21 1.82 -14.76
N PHE A 251 15.93 0.70 -14.84
CA PHE A 251 15.32 -0.62 -15.01
C PHE A 251 14.37 -0.94 -13.85
N THR A 252 14.79 -0.73 -12.60
CA THR A 252 13.97 -1.04 -11.43
C THR A 252 12.66 -0.24 -11.41
N VAL A 253 12.74 1.06 -11.68
CA VAL A 253 11.56 1.95 -11.73
C VAL A 253 10.67 1.60 -12.92
N CYS A 254 11.23 1.38 -14.11
CA CYS A 254 10.45 0.96 -15.29
C CYS A 254 9.72 -0.36 -15.06
N GLN A 255 10.40 -1.36 -14.48
CA GLN A 255 9.81 -2.65 -14.15
C GLN A 255 8.69 -2.54 -13.10
N HIS A 256 8.78 -1.58 -12.18
CA HIS A 256 7.70 -1.33 -11.21
C HIS A 256 6.40 -0.93 -11.91
N TYR A 257 6.50 -0.11 -12.96
CA TYR A 257 5.35 0.34 -13.76
C TYR A 257 4.99 -0.58 -14.94
N GLY A 258 5.59 -1.78 -15.02
CA GLY A 258 5.31 -2.76 -16.09
C GLY A 258 5.91 -2.40 -17.45
N ILE A 259 6.85 -1.46 -17.51
CA ILE A 259 7.53 -1.06 -18.75
C ILE A 259 8.70 -2.03 -19.01
N ASP A 260 8.62 -2.80 -20.10
CA ASP A 260 9.69 -3.72 -20.47
C ASP A 260 10.85 -2.97 -21.16
N THR A 261 11.95 -2.83 -20.43
CA THR A 261 13.22 -2.27 -20.93
C THR A 261 14.32 -3.32 -21.05
N GLY A 262 13.96 -4.61 -20.96
CA GLY A 262 14.87 -5.73 -20.72
C GLY A 262 15.94 -5.99 -21.80
N ASP A 263 15.68 -5.59 -23.05
CA ASP A 263 16.56 -5.88 -24.19
C ASP A 263 17.74 -4.90 -24.32
N TYR A 264 17.72 -3.76 -23.60
CA TYR A 264 18.70 -2.68 -23.77
C TYR A 264 19.61 -2.45 -22.55
N SER A 265 19.24 -2.96 -21.38
CA SER A 265 19.80 -2.42 -20.12
C SER A 265 21.10 -3.05 -19.62
N PHE A 266 21.56 -4.19 -20.13
CA PHE A 266 22.57 -4.99 -19.41
C PHE A 266 23.69 -5.66 -20.21
N ALA A 267 24.10 -5.12 -21.37
CA ALA A 267 25.28 -5.64 -22.07
C ALA A 267 26.61 -5.44 -21.29
N TYR A 268 26.66 -4.52 -20.32
CA TYR A 268 27.88 -4.05 -19.65
C TYR A 268 28.02 -4.46 -18.18
N VAL A 269 26.96 -5.01 -17.55
CA VAL A 269 27.01 -5.36 -16.11
C VAL A 269 27.88 -6.60 -15.83
N ALA A 270 28.04 -7.50 -16.80
CA ALA A 270 28.86 -8.70 -16.65
C ALA A 270 30.35 -8.42 -16.37
N GLY A 271 30.86 -7.22 -16.67
CA GLY A 271 32.25 -6.81 -16.40
C GLY A 271 32.41 -5.80 -15.27
N TRP A 272 31.31 -5.26 -14.73
CA TRP A 272 31.37 -4.13 -13.78
C TRP A 272 31.81 -4.53 -12.37
N SER A 273 31.48 -5.75 -11.93
CA SER A 273 31.80 -6.25 -10.60
C SER A 273 33.23 -6.80 -10.49
N HIS A 274 33.93 -6.97 -11.61
CA HIS A 274 35.26 -7.56 -11.63
C HIS A 274 36.27 -6.65 -10.96
N GLY A 275 36.97 -7.16 -9.94
CA GLY A 275 37.98 -6.41 -9.19
C GLY A 275 37.43 -5.45 -8.13
N LYS A 276 36.12 -5.49 -7.82
CA LYS A 276 35.52 -4.73 -6.73
C LYS A 276 35.46 -5.52 -5.44
N GLU A 277 35.66 -4.84 -4.32
CA GLU A 277 35.52 -5.41 -2.98
C GLU A 277 34.05 -5.45 -2.53
N LEU A 278 33.72 -6.41 -1.65
CA LEU A 278 32.35 -6.60 -1.15
C LEU A 278 31.70 -5.32 -0.57
N PRO A 279 32.41 -4.44 0.19
CA PRO A 279 31.83 -3.19 0.67
C PRO A 279 31.42 -2.23 -0.45
N GLU A 280 32.17 -2.16 -1.55
CA GLU A 280 31.86 -1.29 -2.68
C GLU A 280 30.60 -1.75 -3.42
N LEU A 281 30.49 -3.07 -3.61
CA LEU A 281 29.32 -3.70 -4.21
C LEU A 281 28.07 -3.44 -3.39
N ARG A 282 28.16 -3.62 -2.05
CA ARG A 282 27.07 -3.31 -1.12
C ARG A 282 26.65 -1.84 -1.19
N ALA A 283 27.61 -0.92 -1.16
CA ALA A 283 27.32 0.51 -1.23
C ALA A 283 26.57 0.89 -2.51
N SER A 284 26.97 0.33 -3.66
CA SER A 284 26.29 0.58 -4.94
C SER A 284 24.87 0.00 -4.96
N LEU A 285 24.67 -1.24 -4.48
CA LEU A 285 23.33 -1.83 -4.36
C LEU A 285 22.42 -1.06 -3.40
N ASP A 286 22.97 -0.55 -2.29
CA ASP A 286 22.24 0.29 -1.34
C ASP A 286 21.81 1.61 -1.99
N LYS A 287 22.69 2.25 -2.78
CA LYS A 287 22.34 3.45 -3.57
C LYS A 287 21.23 3.15 -4.57
N ILE A 288 21.39 2.11 -5.39
CA ILE A 288 20.37 1.71 -6.39
C ILE A 288 19.01 1.48 -5.72
N ARG A 289 18.98 0.70 -4.62
CA ARG A 289 17.75 0.43 -3.87
C ARG A 289 17.13 1.70 -3.33
N THR A 290 17.89 2.52 -2.60
CA THR A 290 17.37 3.72 -1.97
C THR A 290 16.85 4.70 -3.00
N THR A 291 17.62 4.99 -4.05
CA THR A 291 17.19 5.93 -5.10
C THR A 291 15.99 5.43 -5.87
N ALA A 292 15.93 4.14 -6.25
CA ALA A 292 14.76 3.58 -6.92
C ALA A 292 13.51 3.66 -6.02
N SER A 293 13.66 3.40 -4.72
CA SER A 293 12.58 3.50 -3.75
C SER A 293 12.02 4.91 -3.59
N GLU A 294 12.92 5.88 -3.45
CA GLU A 294 12.56 7.31 -3.38
C GLU A 294 11.84 7.75 -4.65
N MET A 295 12.39 7.41 -5.83
CA MET A 295 11.77 7.75 -7.12
C MET A 295 10.37 7.13 -7.26
N ILE A 296 10.21 5.82 -6.99
CA ILE A 296 8.90 5.16 -7.06
C ILE A 296 7.91 5.84 -6.10
N THR A 297 8.32 6.09 -4.85
CA THR A 297 7.45 6.69 -3.83
C THR A 297 6.98 8.10 -4.24
N GLU A 298 7.88 8.91 -4.80
CA GLU A 298 7.55 10.26 -5.25
C GLU A 298 6.67 10.26 -6.51
N ILE A 299 6.99 9.41 -7.49
CA ILE A 299 6.18 9.26 -8.69
C ILE A 299 4.77 8.76 -8.32
N ASP A 300 4.65 7.75 -7.46
CA ASP A 300 3.36 7.24 -6.98
C ASP A 300 2.54 8.31 -6.26
N SER A 301 3.20 9.14 -5.44
CA SER A 301 2.53 10.27 -4.77
C SER A 301 1.97 11.26 -5.80
N HIS A 302 2.77 11.65 -6.79
CA HIS A 302 2.32 12.59 -7.82
C HIS A 302 1.28 11.99 -8.77
N LEU A 303 1.37 10.69 -9.08
CA LEU A 303 0.33 9.96 -9.81
C LEU A 303 -1.00 9.99 -9.04
N ALA A 304 -0.96 9.76 -7.72
CA ALA A 304 -2.16 9.82 -6.88
C ALA A 304 -2.74 11.25 -6.85
N ASP A 305 -1.90 12.29 -6.73
CA ASP A 305 -2.31 13.69 -6.80
C ASP A 305 -2.97 14.03 -8.13
N LEU A 306 -2.31 13.70 -9.25
CA LEU A 306 -2.82 13.94 -10.60
C LEU A 306 -4.11 13.17 -10.88
N HIS A 307 -4.21 11.94 -10.39
CA HIS A 307 -5.44 11.16 -10.50
C HIS A 307 -6.59 11.83 -9.73
N ARG A 308 -6.33 12.33 -8.51
CA ARG A 308 -7.32 13.10 -7.74
C ARG A 308 -7.73 14.37 -8.48
N GLU A 309 -6.77 15.14 -9.00
CA GLU A 309 -7.04 16.35 -9.79
C GLU A 309 -7.92 16.01 -11.00
N TYR A 310 -7.62 14.93 -11.71
CA TYR A 310 -8.38 14.47 -12.86
C TYR A 310 -9.81 14.07 -12.50
N VAL A 311 -9.99 13.27 -11.43
CA VAL A 311 -11.31 12.85 -10.95
C VAL A 311 -12.14 14.07 -10.56
N TRP A 312 -11.57 15.03 -9.83
CA TRP A 312 -12.28 16.26 -9.46
C TRP A 312 -12.68 17.11 -10.67
N ALA A 313 -11.86 17.15 -11.73
CA ALA A 313 -12.18 17.88 -12.95
C ALA A 313 -13.27 17.19 -13.81
N HIS A 314 -13.50 15.89 -13.61
CA HIS A 314 -14.43 15.07 -14.39
C HIS A 314 -15.41 14.32 -13.48
N LEU A 315 -15.82 14.96 -12.38
CA LEU A 315 -16.52 14.31 -11.29
C LEU A 315 -17.91 13.81 -11.73
N THR A 316 -18.21 12.55 -11.44
CA THR A 316 -19.50 11.92 -11.73
C THR A 316 -20.22 11.48 -10.47
N ALA A 317 -21.51 11.20 -10.56
CA ALA A 317 -22.28 10.69 -9.42
C ALA A 317 -21.71 9.36 -8.88
N ALA A 318 -21.10 8.55 -9.76
CA ALA A 318 -20.50 7.27 -9.40
C ALA A 318 -19.19 7.41 -8.59
N ASP A 319 -18.58 8.59 -8.59
CA ASP A 319 -17.36 8.86 -7.83
C ASP A 319 -17.64 9.17 -6.36
N VAL A 320 -18.90 9.47 -6.00
CA VAL A 320 -19.34 9.61 -4.61
C VAL A 320 -19.69 8.22 -4.06
N LYS A 321 -18.82 7.70 -3.20
CA LYS A 321 -18.90 6.33 -2.68
C LYS A 321 -19.11 6.33 -1.18
N HIS A 322 -19.44 5.16 -0.62
CA HIS A 322 -19.56 4.96 0.82
C HIS A 322 -20.47 5.98 1.53
N ILE A 323 -21.57 6.35 0.86
CA ILE A 323 -22.53 7.34 1.36
C ILE A 323 -23.28 6.76 2.56
N GLU A 324 -23.19 7.44 3.69
CA GLU A 324 -23.95 7.16 4.91
C GLU A 324 -24.51 8.47 5.47
N CYS A 325 -25.83 8.55 5.65
CA CYS A 325 -26.44 9.69 6.30
C CYS A 325 -26.15 9.64 7.81
N ILE A 326 -25.66 10.75 8.36
CA ILE A 326 -25.25 10.89 9.76
C ILE A 326 -26.14 11.86 10.54
N ARG A 327 -26.87 12.74 9.86
CA ARG A 327 -27.82 13.68 10.46
C ARG A 327 -28.90 14.03 9.46
N SER A 328 -30.14 14.13 9.92
CA SER A 328 -31.31 14.48 9.11
C SER A 328 -32.18 15.43 9.92
N GLU A 329 -32.52 16.60 9.36
CA GLU A 329 -33.33 17.61 10.02
C GLU A 329 -34.39 18.18 9.06
N TYR A 330 -35.63 18.23 9.52
CA TYR A 330 -36.71 18.90 8.81
C TYR A 330 -37.08 20.21 9.51
N MET A 331 -37.20 21.28 8.75
CA MET A 331 -37.54 22.63 9.19
C MET A 331 -38.95 23.00 8.69
N PRO A 332 -40.01 22.81 9.51
CA PRO A 332 -41.39 22.95 9.04
C PRO A 332 -41.76 24.37 8.58
N LEU A 333 -41.16 25.39 9.19
CA LEU A 333 -41.45 26.79 8.88
C LEU A 333 -40.98 27.21 7.49
N SER A 334 -39.83 26.70 7.07
CA SER A 334 -39.26 26.95 5.73
C SER A 334 -39.62 25.87 4.72
N ARG A 335 -40.25 24.76 5.14
CA ARG A 335 -40.48 23.54 4.33
C ARG A 335 -39.18 23.04 3.68
N MET A 336 -38.11 23.03 4.47
CA MET A 336 -36.79 22.58 4.03
C MET A 336 -36.35 21.36 4.83
N ALA A 337 -35.66 20.43 4.17
CA ALA A 337 -34.94 19.36 4.84
C ALA A 337 -33.42 19.55 4.61
N GLU A 338 -32.62 19.34 5.65
CA GLU A 338 -31.17 19.25 5.57
C GLU A 338 -30.73 17.83 5.96
N HIS A 339 -29.99 17.18 5.08
CA HIS A 339 -29.40 15.88 5.34
C HIS A 339 -27.89 15.98 5.23
N THR A 340 -27.17 15.53 6.25
CA THR A 340 -25.71 15.47 6.27
C THR A 340 -25.25 14.03 6.09
N PHE A 341 -24.29 13.81 5.21
CA PHE A 341 -23.75 12.50 4.88
C PHE A 341 -22.23 12.47 5.08
N SER A 342 -21.72 11.36 5.59
CA SER A 342 -20.32 10.98 5.40
C SER A 342 -20.20 10.17 4.11
N CYS A 343 -19.19 10.44 3.30
CA CYS A 343 -18.91 9.73 2.06
C CYS A 343 -17.42 9.72 1.74
N GLU A 344 -17.06 9.07 0.65
CA GLU A 344 -15.72 9.11 0.05
C GLU A 344 -15.82 9.68 -1.36
N ILE A 345 -15.02 10.71 -1.67
CA ILE A 345 -14.90 11.30 -2.99
C ILE A 345 -13.42 11.36 -3.35
N ALA A 346 -13.04 10.85 -4.52
CA ALA A 346 -11.65 10.80 -4.97
C ALA A 346 -10.66 10.17 -3.94
N GLY A 347 -11.14 9.21 -3.13
CA GLY A 347 -10.33 8.54 -2.10
C GLY A 347 -10.23 9.30 -0.77
N GLU A 348 -10.91 10.44 -0.62
CA GLU A 348 -10.90 11.26 0.58
C GLU A 348 -12.26 11.19 1.30
N ALA A 349 -12.22 11.02 2.62
CA ALA A 349 -13.42 11.08 3.44
C ALA A 349 -13.95 12.52 3.47
N MET A 350 -15.21 12.69 3.11
CA MET A 350 -15.85 14.01 2.97
C MET A 350 -17.24 14.03 3.59
N THR A 351 -17.66 15.24 3.95
CA THR A 351 -19.02 15.52 4.41
C THR A 351 -19.81 16.18 3.29
N LEU A 352 -21.00 15.63 2.97
CA LEU A 352 -21.97 16.24 2.06
C LEU A 352 -23.17 16.77 2.83
N LYS A 353 -23.75 17.85 2.33
CA LYS A 353 -25.04 18.40 2.77
C LYS A 353 -25.98 18.45 1.59
N LEU A 354 -27.09 17.72 1.69
CA LEU A 354 -28.23 17.85 0.78
C LEU A 354 -29.24 18.79 1.43
N HIS A 355 -29.61 19.85 0.73
CA HIS A 355 -30.78 20.66 1.06
C HIS A 355 -31.90 20.33 0.11
N LEU A 356 -33.07 20.00 0.64
CA LEU A 356 -34.31 19.84 -0.12
C LEU A 356 -35.25 20.98 0.26
N SER A 357 -35.91 21.57 -0.72
CA SER A 357 -36.83 22.69 -0.55
C SER A 357 -38.12 22.42 -1.31
N GLN A 358 -39.26 22.65 -0.65
CA GLN A 358 -40.59 22.57 -1.27
C GLN A 358 -41.16 23.97 -1.43
N HIS A 359 -41.27 24.41 -2.68
CA HIS A 359 -41.86 25.68 -3.07
C HIS A 359 -43.20 25.47 -3.80
N ASP A 360 -43.99 26.53 -3.94
CA ASP A 360 -45.31 26.44 -4.60
C ASP A 360 -45.20 26.10 -6.11
N ASP A 361 -44.02 26.25 -6.70
CA ASP A 361 -43.68 25.97 -8.10
C ASP A 361 -42.90 24.66 -8.30
N GLY A 362 -42.57 23.92 -7.24
CA GLY A 362 -41.93 22.60 -7.33
C GLY A 362 -40.98 22.28 -6.17
N GLU A 363 -40.25 21.18 -6.33
CA GLU A 363 -39.20 20.75 -5.42
C GLU A 363 -37.83 21.15 -5.97
N GLY A 364 -36.95 21.65 -5.11
CA GLY A 364 -35.58 22.03 -5.45
C GLY A 364 -34.57 21.40 -4.50
N PHE A 365 -33.36 21.12 -4.99
CA PHE A 365 -32.28 20.59 -4.18
C PHE A 365 -30.96 21.33 -4.40
N THR A 366 -30.10 21.34 -3.38
CA THR A 366 -28.68 21.67 -3.51
C THR A 366 -27.82 20.63 -2.79
N ILE A 367 -26.63 20.36 -3.31
CA ILE A 367 -25.67 19.41 -2.72
C ILE A 367 -24.35 20.13 -2.55
N HIS A 368 -23.93 20.34 -1.31
CA HIS A 368 -22.67 20.99 -0.99
C HIS A 368 -21.72 20.05 -0.26
N SER A 369 -20.42 20.16 -0.55
CA SER A 369 -19.36 19.44 0.17
C SER A 369 -18.47 20.37 0.99
N GLU A 370 -17.88 19.85 2.06
CA GLU A 370 -16.88 20.57 2.84
C GLU A 370 -15.56 20.70 2.05
N GLY A 371 -14.99 21.91 1.99
CA GLY A 371 -13.75 22.17 1.24
C GLY A 371 -14.00 22.48 -0.23
N LYS A 372 -13.57 21.59 -1.15
CA LYS A 372 -13.92 21.70 -2.58
C LYS A 372 -15.38 21.37 -2.74
N ASP A 373 -16.17 22.27 -3.34
CA ASP A 373 -17.61 22.10 -3.47
C ASP A 373 -18.00 21.27 -4.69
N ILE A 374 -18.71 20.17 -4.45
CA ILE A 374 -19.26 19.26 -5.46
C ILE A 374 -20.29 19.97 -6.33
N TRP A 375 -21.00 20.96 -5.79
CA TRP A 375 -21.98 21.74 -6.55
C TRP A 375 -21.34 22.44 -7.76
N GLU A 376 -20.12 22.94 -7.58
CA GLU A 376 -19.38 23.68 -8.62
C GLU A 376 -18.57 22.74 -9.52
N ALA A 377 -18.13 21.60 -8.98
CA ALA A 377 -17.25 20.67 -9.68
C ALA A 377 -18.00 19.62 -10.54
N MET A 378 -19.22 19.25 -10.14
CA MET A 378 -20.00 18.19 -10.80
C MET A 378 -20.98 18.78 -11.82
N PRO A 379 -21.08 18.23 -13.05
CA PRO A 379 -22.10 18.63 -14.00
C PRO A 379 -23.52 18.43 -13.45
N GLU A 380 -24.45 19.33 -13.79
CA GLU A 380 -25.84 19.26 -13.32
C GLU A 380 -26.51 17.90 -13.58
N SER A 381 -26.22 17.28 -14.73
CA SER A 381 -26.74 15.95 -15.07
C SER A 381 -26.30 14.85 -14.11
N GLU A 382 -25.10 14.97 -13.54
CA GLU A 382 -24.57 14.04 -12.55
C GLU A 382 -25.10 14.38 -11.15
N LEU A 383 -25.25 15.67 -10.80
CA LEU A 383 -25.92 16.08 -9.55
C LEU A 383 -27.34 15.52 -9.47
N ARG A 384 -28.11 15.55 -10.56
CA ARG A 384 -29.45 14.94 -10.65
C ARG A 384 -29.44 13.41 -10.58
N ARG A 385 -28.32 12.75 -10.86
CA ARG A 385 -28.16 11.31 -10.64
C ARG A 385 -27.77 10.99 -9.20
N LEU A 386 -27.03 11.89 -8.54
CA LEU A 386 -26.62 11.75 -7.16
C LEU A 386 -27.76 12.01 -6.16
N GLU A 387 -28.61 12.99 -6.44
CA GLU A 387 -29.78 13.35 -5.62
C GLU A 387 -30.60 12.14 -5.14
N PRO A 388 -31.16 11.27 -6.01
CA PRO A 388 -31.96 10.14 -5.55
C PRO A 388 -31.16 9.14 -4.70
N VAL A 389 -29.84 9.02 -4.92
CA VAL A 389 -28.98 8.15 -4.10
C VAL A 389 -28.87 8.70 -2.68
N LEU A 390 -28.70 10.02 -2.53
CA LEU A 390 -28.65 10.69 -1.23
C LEU A 390 -30.01 10.63 -0.52
N ILE A 391 -31.11 10.84 -1.24
CA ILE A 391 -32.46 10.73 -0.68
C ILE A 391 -32.71 9.31 -0.15
N SER A 392 -32.43 8.26 -0.93
CA SER A 392 -32.57 6.88 -0.45
C SER A 392 -31.67 6.58 0.76
N ALA A 393 -30.48 7.21 0.86
CA ALA A 393 -29.61 7.05 2.02
C ALA A 393 -30.16 7.77 3.28
N ALA A 394 -30.75 8.96 3.11
CA ALA A 394 -31.42 9.68 4.19
C ALA A 394 -32.68 8.93 4.68
N GLU A 395 -33.43 8.36 3.75
CA GLU A 395 -34.61 7.54 4.06
C GLU A 395 -34.23 6.31 4.87
N LEU A 396 -33.21 5.57 4.46
CA LEU A 396 -32.72 4.43 5.23
C LEU A 396 -32.30 4.86 6.65
N HIS A 397 -31.61 6.00 6.78
CA HIS A 397 -31.18 6.53 8.07
C HIS A 397 -32.37 6.81 8.99
N TYR A 398 -33.41 7.50 8.50
CA TYR A 398 -34.64 7.76 9.24
C TYR A 398 -35.21 6.47 9.86
N TRP A 399 -35.42 5.44 9.04
CA TRP A 399 -35.97 4.17 9.51
C TRP A 399 -35.07 3.46 10.50
N THR A 400 -33.75 3.42 10.25
CA THR A 400 -32.82 2.79 11.18
C THR A 400 -32.75 3.52 12.51
N SER A 401 -32.82 4.86 12.52
CA SER A 401 -32.85 5.66 13.74
C SER A 401 -34.13 5.43 14.56
N GLU A 402 -35.29 5.28 13.91
CA GLU A 402 -36.54 4.93 14.59
C GLU A 402 -36.43 3.57 15.31
N VAL A 403 -35.78 2.58 14.69
CA VAL A 403 -35.52 1.28 15.30
C VAL A 403 -34.55 1.39 16.47
N GLU A 404 -33.48 2.18 16.32
CA GLU A 404 -32.48 2.37 17.37
C GLU A 404 -33.06 3.04 18.62
N GLN A 405 -33.94 4.02 18.43
CA GLN A 405 -34.62 4.77 19.49
C GLN A 405 -35.78 4.01 20.13
N ALA A 406 -36.24 2.90 19.53
CA ALA A 406 -37.32 2.10 20.08
C ALA A 406 -36.93 1.47 21.44
N GLU A 407 -37.67 1.83 22.49
CA GLU A 407 -37.43 1.37 23.87
C GLU A 407 -38.08 0.01 24.19
N THR A 408 -38.95 -0.49 23.31
CA THR A 408 -39.69 -1.75 23.53
C THR A 408 -39.72 -2.62 22.28
N ILE A 409 -39.85 -3.93 22.48
CA ILE A 409 -40.02 -4.89 21.38
C ILE A 409 -41.29 -4.60 20.54
N GLN A 410 -42.33 -4.04 21.15
CA GLN A 410 -43.54 -3.65 20.42
C GLN A 410 -43.25 -2.45 19.52
N ALA A 411 -42.55 -1.43 20.01
CA ALA A 411 -42.14 -0.29 19.20
C ALA A 411 -41.26 -0.70 18.01
N VAL A 412 -40.34 -1.66 18.19
CA VAL A 412 -39.54 -2.22 17.07
C VAL A 412 -40.44 -2.89 16.01
N LYS A 413 -41.43 -3.67 16.45
CA LYS A 413 -42.39 -4.31 15.54
C LYS A 413 -43.29 -3.30 14.83
N ASP A 414 -43.70 -2.24 15.52
CA ASP A 414 -44.52 -1.18 14.94
C ASP A 414 -43.75 -0.43 13.84
N VAL A 415 -42.45 -0.16 14.06
CA VAL A 415 -41.56 0.40 13.01
C VAL A 415 -41.45 -0.57 11.82
N ALA A 416 -41.26 -1.87 12.06
CA ALA A 416 -41.20 -2.87 10.99
C ALA A 416 -42.50 -2.97 10.18
N CYS A 417 -43.66 -2.88 10.83
CA CYS A 417 -44.96 -2.85 10.14
C CYS A 417 -45.08 -1.59 9.27
N ARG A 418 -44.81 -0.40 9.84
CA ARG A 418 -44.84 0.87 9.09
C ARG A 418 -43.91 0.83 7.87
N PHE A 419 -42.72 0.26 8.02
CA PHE A 419 -41.77 0.11 6.91
C PHE A 419 -42.30 -0.81 5.79
N ILE A 420 -43.01 -1.89 6.13
CA ILE A 420 -43.60 -2.79 5.12
C ILE A 420 -44.78 -2.13 4.40
N GLU A 421 -45.56 -1.32 5.12
CA GLU A 421 -46.75 -0.64 4.60
C GLU A 421 -46.41 0.56 3.72
N ASP A 422 -45.18 1.08 3.79
CA ASP A 422 -44.73 2.20 2.97
C ASP A 422 -44.36 1.74 1.54
N GLU A 423 -45.22 2.08 0.59
CA GLU A 423 -45.05 1.75 -0.84
C GLU A 423 -44.05 2.69 -1.56
N THR A 424 -43.54 3.72 -0.88
CA THR A 424 -42.82 4.86 -1.50
C THR A 424 -41.36 5.00 -1.09
N LEU A 425 -40.81 4.05 -0.34
CA LEU A 425 -39.48 4.13 0.27
C LEU A 425 -38.29 4.39 -0.68
N GLY A 426 -38.41 4.07 -1.97
CA GLY A 426 -37.31 4.29 -2.93
C GLY A 426 -35.99 3.58 -2.57
N LEU A 427 -36.04 2.57 -1.69
CA LEU A 427 -34.85 1.85 -1.20
C LEU A 427 -34.48 0.67 -2.10
N SER A 428 -33.19 0.49 -2.33
CA SER A 428 -32.66 -0.69 -3.02
C SER A 428 -32.80 -1.96 -2.17
N ARG A 429 -32.75 -3.13 -2.82
CA ARG A 429 -32.79 -4.44 -2.13
C ARG A 429 -31.71 -4.57 -1.05
N GLU A 430 -30.52 -4.04 -1.29
CA GLU A 430 -29.41 -4.06 -0.32
C GLU A 430 -29.70 -3.16 0.88
N GLN A 431 -30.27 -1.96 0.65
CA GLN A 431 -30.69 -1.07 1.74
C GLN A 431 -31.81 -1.69 2.57
N CYS A 432 -32.80 -2.35 1.95
CA CYS A 432 -33.82 -3.09 2.69
C CYS A 432 -33.20 -4.23 3.53
N GLN A 433 -32.19 -4.94 3.02
CA GLN A 433 -31.47 -5.95 3.80
C GLN A 433 -30.71 -5.35 4.98
N ARG A 434 -30.11 -4.17 4.81
CA ARG A 434 -29.47 -3.42 5.92
C ARG A 434 -30.50 -3.08 7.00
N PHE A 435 -31.66 -2.52 6.61
CA PHE A 435 -32.74 -2.22 7.56
C PHE A 435 -33.18 -3.46 8.36
N TRP A 436 -33.45 -4.58 7.68
CA TRP A 436 -33.84 -5.81 8.37
C TRP A 436 -32.73 -6.38 9.27
N THR A 437 -31.46 -6.12 8.95
CA THR A 437 -30.35 -6.50 9.83
C THR A 437 -30.39 -5.70 11.14
N VAL A 438 -30.69 -4.40 11.07
CA VAL A 438 -30.86 -3.53 12.25
C VAL A 438 -32.06 -3.97 13.10
N ILE A 439 -33.21 -4.27 12.48
CA ILE A 439 -34.38 -4.84 13.18
C ILE A 439 -33.98 -6.12 13.94
N ASN A 440 -33.39 -7.10 13.26
CA ASN A 440 -33.02 -8.37 13.89
C ASN A 440 -32.03 -8.18 15.05
N GLN A 441 -31.10 -7.24 14.91
CA GLN A 441 -30.15 -6.91 15.97
C GLN A 441 -30.86 -6.29 17.17
N LYS A 442 -31.75 -5.32 16.94
CA LYS A 442 -32.52 -4.66 18.00
C LYS A 442 -33.49 -5.62 18.70
N GLU A 443 -34.17 -6.49 17.97
CA GLU A 443 -35.03 -7.53 18.55
C GLU A 443 -34.24 -8.49 19.45
N ALA A 444 -33.01 -8.84 19.05
CA ALA A 444 -32.13 -9.70 19.86
C ALA A 444 -31.69 -9.05 21.18
N GLU A 445 -31.61 -7.71 21.25
CA GLU A 445 -31.33 -6.98 22.49
C GLU A 445 -32.47 -7.12 23.52
N PHE A 446 -33.71 -7.24 23.05
CA PHE A 446 -34.89 -7.46 23.91
C PHE A 446 -35.17 -8.94 24.22
N ALA A 447 -34.41 -9.87 23.64
CA ALA A 447 -34.60 -11.29 23.88
C ALA A 447 -34.09 -11.69 25.28
N PRO A 448 -34.84 -12.51 26.05
CA PRO A 448 -34.36 -12.99 27.33
C PRO A 448 -33.08 -13.84 27.17
N PRO A 449 -32.20 -13.92 28.18
CA PRO A 449 -30.93 -14.64 28.09
C PRO A 449 -31.04 -16.11 27.64
N SER A 450 -32.18 -16.76 27.90
CA SER A 450 -32.46 -18.13 27.44
C SER A 450 -32.67 -18.23 25.93
N ALA A 451 -33.25 -17.22 25.29
CA ALA A 451 -33.50 -17.19 23.85
C ALA A 451 -32.21 -16.93 23.05
N LEU A 452 -31.28 -16.14 23.62
CA LEU A 452 -29.94 -15.91 23.04
C LEU A 452 -29.11 -17.20 23.03
N ALA A 453 -29.21 -18.03 24.07
CA ALA A 453 -28.59 -19.35 24.13
C ALA A 453 -29.19 -20.32 23.10
N ASP A 454 -30.52 -20.29 22.90
CA ASP A 454 -31.20 -21.10 21.90
C ASP A 454 -30.89 -20.66 20.45
N LEU A 455 -30.73 -19.34 20.21
CA LEU A 455 -30.31 -18.81 18.91
C LEU A 455 -28.86 -19.20 18.59
N GLN A 456 -27.96 -19.11 19.56
CA GLN A 456 -26.57 -19.57 19.42
C GLN A 456 -26.50 -21.10 19.22
N ALA A 457 -27.33 -21.87 19.92
CA ALA A 457 -27.45 -23.32 19.73
C ALA A 457 -28.03 -23.71 18.37
N LYS A 458 -29.02 -22.96 17.85
CA LYS A 458 -29.59 -23.14 16.50
C LYS A 458 -28.59 -22.76 15.40
N LYS A 459 -27.81 -21.69 15.58
CA LYS A 459 -26.75 -21.29 14.64
C LYS A 459 -25.62 -22.33 14.59
N ALA A 460 -25.23 -22.87 15.74
CA ALA A 460 -24.26 -23.98 15.84
C ALA A 460 -24.79 -25.31 15.27
N LYS A 461 -26.10 -25.58 15.35
CA LYS A 461 -26.74 -26.72 14.67
C LYS A 461 -26.80 -26.55 13.16
N ALA A 462 -27.17 -25.37 12.67
CA ALA A 462 -27.22 -25.06 11.24
C ALA A 462 -25.84 -25.08 10.57
N GLU A 463 -24.77 -24.72 11.29
CA GLU A 463 -23.39 -24.87 10.80
C GLU A 463 -22.90 -26.33 10.81
N LYS A 464 -23.41 -27.18 11.72
CA LYS A 464 -23.13 -28.63 11.73
C LYS A 464 -23.95 -29.42 10.71
N GLU A 465 -25.11 -28.90 10.29
CA GLU A 465 -26.02 -29.58 9.34
C GLU A 465 -25.86 -29.11 7.88
N LYS A 466 -24.96 -28.18 7.55
CA LYS A 466 -24.60 -27.95 6.14
C LYS A 466 -23.99 -29.24 5.56
N PRO A 467 -24.64 -29.91 4.59
CA PRO A 467 -24.08 -31.11 4.02
C PRO A 467 -22.81 -30.74 3.28
N SER A 468 -21.71 -31.42 3.62
CA SER A 468 -20.45 -31.35 2.88
C SER A 468 -20.74 -31.54 1.39
N LYS A 469 -20.24 -30.61 0.54
CA LYS A 469 -20.30 -30.69 -0.93
C LYS A 469 -19.83 -32.05 -1.48
N HIS A 470 -19.07 -32.82 -0.69
CA HIS A 470 -18.59 -34.15 -1.03
C HIS A 470 -19.68 -35.25 -0.98
N ALA A 471 -20.74 -35.09 -0.19
CA ALA A 471 -21.83 -36.08 -0.10
C ALA A 471 -22.80 -35.98 -1.30
N ARG A 472 -23.02 -34.76 -1.83
CA ARG A 472 -23.96 -34.52 -2.94
C ARG A 472 -23.46 -35.04 -4.29
N ASN A 473 -22.13 -35.06 -4.52
CA ASN A 473 -21.55 -35.63 -5.74
C ASN A 473 -21.50 -37.16 -5.77
N LYS A 474 -21.50 -37.83 -4.61
CA LYS A 474 -21.44 -39.30 -4.54
C LYS A 474 -22.79 -39.95 -4.81
N GLN A 475 -23.89 -39.29 -4.44
CA GLN A 475 -25.25 -39.76 -4.79
C GLN A 475 -25.57 -39.56 -6.28
N LYS A 476 -25.13 -38.46 -6.89
CA LYS A 476 -25.39 -38.20 -8.32
C LYS A 476 -24.68 -39.18 -9.25
N MET A 477 -23.48 -39.67 -8.89
CA MET A 477 -22.76 -40.68 -9.66
C MET A 477 -23.27 -42.12 -9.50
N GLN A 478 -24.07 -42.43 -8.47
CA GLN A 478 -24.67 -43.76 -8.30
C GLN A 478 -26.04 -43.90 -8.98
N GLU A 479 -26.69 -42.78 -9.30
CA GLU A 479 -27.99 -42.76 -9.97
C GLU A 479 -27.86 -42.74 -11.51
N GLU A 480 -26.71 -42.29 -12.06
CA GLU A 480 -26.40 -42.35 -13.49
C GLU A 480 -25.81 -43.69 -13.96
N ALA A 481 -25.67 -44.68 -13.07
CA ALA A 481 -25.11 -46.00 -13.35
C ALA A 481 -26.12 -47.16 -13.17
N ARG A 482 -27.43 -46.88 -13.24
CA ARG A 482 -28.50 -47.89 -13.23
C ARG A 482 -29.42 -47.78 -14.42
#